data_AF-A0A954HKH0-F1
#
_entry.id   AF-A0A954HKH0-F1
#
_cell.length_a   1.000
_cell.length_b   1.000
_cell.length_c   1.000
_cell.angle_alpha   90.00
_cell.angle_beta   90.00
_cell.angle_gamma   90.00
#
_symmetry.space_group_name_H-M   'P 1'
#
loop_
_entity.id
_entity.type
_entity.pdbx_description
1 polymer ?
#
loop_
_entity_poly.entity_id
_entity_poly.type
_entity_poly.pdbx_seq_one_letter_code
_entity_poly.pdbx_strand_id
1 'polypeptide(L)'
;MASAQAVDFERDVAPVLIMRCLECHRGKTPSGNLLLESGEGFARGGDSGTAVDVEHPEKSYLLERIHAVEMPPPSRGKPQPLAAAEIDVLTRWIQ
;
A
#
# COMPACT_ATOMS: atom_id res chain seq x y z
N MET A 1 5.98 -27.94 13.54
CA MET A 1 5.68 -27.13 12.33
C MET A 1 5.06 -25.85 12.85
N ALA A 2 5.80 -24.74 12.86
CA ALA A 2 5.27 -23.46 13.29
C ALA A 2 4.28 -22.99 12.22
N SER A 3 3.01 -22.83 12.56
CA SER A 3 2.05 -22.16 11.69
C SER A 3 2.62 -20.78 11.38
N ALA A 4 2.89 -20.48 10.11
CA ALA A 4 3.11 -19.11 9.68
C ALA A 4 1.88 -18.32 10.14
N GLN A 5 2.07 -17.43 11.10
CA GLN A 5 0.98 -16.64 11.66
C GLN A 5 0.44 -15.78 10.52
N ALA A 6 -0.87 -15.87 10.26
CA ALA A 6 -1.52 -15.04 9.25
C ALA A 6 -1.22 -13.58 9.54
N VAL A 7 -0.94 -12.81 8.47
CA VAL A 7 -0.74 -11.36 8.59
C VAL A 7 -2.05 -10.76 9.07
N ASP A 8 -1.98 -9.99 10.15
CA ASP A 8 -3.13 -9.31 10.71
C ASP A 8 -3.13 -7.86 10.22
N PHE A 9 -4.27 -7.40 9.71
CA PHE A 9 -4.34 -6.06 9.13
C PHE A 9 -4.08 -4.97 10.17
N GLU A 10 -4.72 -5.04 11.34
CA GLU A 10 -4.62 -3.98 12.34
C GLU A 10 -3.24 -3.96 13.01
N ARG A 11 -2.67 -5.14 13.28
CA ARG A 11 -1.37 -5.27 13.94
C ARG A 11 -0.20 -5.02 13.01
N ASP A 12 -0.25 -5.55 11.78
CA ASP A 12 0.94 -5.60 10.91
C ASP A 12 0.85 -4.61 9.74
N VAL A 13 -0.31 -4.50 9.09
CA VAL A 13 -0.47 -3.75 7.82
C VAL A 13 -0.78 -2.28 8.05
N ALA A 14 -1.77 -1.99 8.90
CA ALA A 14 -2.26 -0.65 9.17
C ALA A 14 -1.15 0.29 9.66
N PRO A 15 -0.22 -0.13 10.55
CA PRO A 15 0.89 0.74 10.94
C PRO A 15 1.78 1.13 9.76
N VAL A 16 2.07 0.20 8.84
CA VAL A 16 2.86 0.48 7.63
C VAL A 16 2.14 1.49 6.75
N LEU A 17 0.84 1.28 6.49
CA LEU A 17 0.05 2.21 5.66
C LEU A 17 -0.02 3.62 6.28
N ILE A 18 -0.24 3.70 7.60
CA ILE A 18 -0.31 4.97 8.33
C ILE A 18 1.01 5.75 8.21
N MET A 19 2.14 5.06 8.42
CA MET A 19 3.46 5.70 8.42
C MET A 19 3.98 6.00 7.02
N ARG A 20 3.67 5.17 6.02
CA ARG A 20 4.30 5.21 4.69
C ARG A 20 3.41 5.78 3.59
N CYS A 21 2.09 5.69 3.73
CA CYS A 21 1.18 5.95 2.60
C CYS A 21 0.21 7.10 2.89
N LEU A 22 -0.30 7.19 4.12
CA LEU A 22 -1.36 8.14 4.45
C LEU A 22 -0.91 9.60 4.43
N GLU A 23 0.39 9.91 4.40
CA GLU A 23 0.83 11.30 4.21
C GLU A 23 0.28 11.93 2.93
N CYS A 24 0.24 11.15 1.84
CA CYS A 24 -0.15 11.63 0.51
C CYS A 24 -1.49 11.04 0.02
N HIS A 25 -1.93 9.89 0.53
CA HIS A 25 -3.09 9.14 0.06
C HIS A 25 -4.30 9.20 1.01
N ARG A 26 -4.52 10.37 1.63
CA ARG A 26 -5.62 10.63 2.56
C ARG A 26 -6.33 11.95 2.26
N GLY A 27 -7.50 12.14 2.86
CA GLY A 27 -8.22 13.41 2.85
C GLY A 27 -8.88 13.72 1.50
N LYS A 28 -9.13 15.02 1.26
CA LYS A 28 -9.97 15.48 0.14
C LYS A 28 -9.24 15.56 -1.21
N THR A 29 -7.91 15.62 -1.21
CA THR A 29 -7.08 15.74 -2.43
C THR A 29 -5.90 14.75 -2.41
N PRO A 30 -6.20 13.44 -2.32
CA PRO A 30 -5.16 12.43 -2.26
C PRO A 30 -4.38 12.34 -3.58
N SER A 31 -3.11 11.99 -3.51
CA SER A 31 -2.26 11.84 -4.69
C SER A 31 -2.75 10.66 -5.56
N GLY A 32 -2.85 10.89 -6.88
CA GLY A 32 -3.36 9.89 -7.84
C GLY A 32 -4.80 9.47 -7.57
N ASN A 33 -5.60 10.32 -6.92
CA ASN A 33 -6.98 10.04 -6.47
C ASN A 33 -7.15 8.77 -5.61
N LEU A 34 -6.03 8.23 -5.09
CA LEU A 34 -6.00 7.00 -4.33
C LEU A 34 -6.17 7.29 -2.84
N LEU A 35 -7.24 6.77 -2.24
CA LEU A 35 -7.59 6.97 -0.84
C LEU A 35 -7.35 5.68 -0.04
N LEU A 36 -6.42 5.69 0.89
CA LEU A 36 -6.04 4.51 1.68
C LEU A 36 -6.48 4.60 3.16
N GLU A 37 -7.24 5.63 3.54
CA GLU A 37 -7.74 5.80 4.91
C GLU A 37 -9.11 5.15 5.16
N SER A 38 -9.73 4.58 4.12
CA SER A 38 -11.03 3.91 4.22
C SER A 38 -11.09 2.67 3.33
N GLY A 39 -11.88 1.67 3.74
CA GLY A 39 -12.09 0.46 2.95
C GLY A 39 -12.73 0.74 1.58
N GLU A 40 -13.63 1.73 1.50
CA GLU A 40 -14.21 2.18 0.23
C GLU A 40 -13.14 2.79 -0.70
N GLY A 41 -12.21 3.57 -0.15
CA GLY A 41 -11.10 4.14 -0.90
C GLY A 41 -10.18 3.06 -1.48
N PHE A 42 -9.87 2.05 -0.68
CA PHE A 42 -9.12 0.87 -1.11
C PHE A 42 -9.83 0.14 -2.26
N ALA A 43 -11.14 -0.12 -2.11
CA ALA A 43 -11.93 -0.83 -3.12
C ALA A 43 -12.06 -0.04 -4.43
N ARG A 44 -12.12 1.30 -4.36
CA ARG A 44 -12.20 2.17 -5.54
C ARG A 44 -10.89 2.21 -6.33
N GLY A 45 -9.75 2.14 -5.65
CA GLY A 45 -8.43 2.36 -6.25
C GLY A 45 -8.16 3.83 -6.60
N GLY A 46 -7.18 4.06 -7.47
CA GLY A 46 -6.77 5.40 -7.92
C GLY A 46 -6.66 5.51 -9.43
N ASP A 47 -6.06 6.59 -9.92
CA ASP A 47 -5.93 6.89 -11.37
C ASP A 47 -5.14 5.83 -12.13
N SER A 48 -4.26 5.09 -11.43
CA SER A 48 -3.51 3.99 -12.02
C SER A 48 -4.31 2.69 -12.10
N GLY A 49 -5.39 2.56 -11.32
CA GLY A 49 -6.24 1.37 -11.25
C GLY A 49 -6.37 0.82 -9.83
N THR A 50 -6.66 -0.48 -9.73
CA THR A 50 -6.86 -1.21 -8.48
C THR A 50 -5.57 -1.23 -7.64
N ALA A 51 -5.63 -0.69 -6.42
CA ALA A 51 -4.48 -0.66 -5.53
C ALA A 51 -4.10 -2.06 -5.04
N VAL A 52 -5.10 -2.85 -4.65
CA VAL A 52 -4.97 -4.21 -4.13
C VAL A 52 -5.96 -5.12 -4.86
N ASP A 53 -5.44 -6.05 -5.66
CA ASP A 53 -6.19 -7.09 -6.34
C ASP A 53 -5.96 -8.41 -5.59
N VAL A 54 -7.02 -8.89 -4.93
CA VAL A 54 -7.00 -10.12 -4.12
C VAL A 54 -7.05 -11.40 -4.96
N GLU A 55 -7.49 -11.32 -6.21
CA GLU A 55 -7.51 -12.46 -7.12
C GLU A 55 -6.15 -12.62 -7.81
N HIS A 56 -5.49 -11.49 -8.07
CA HIS A 56 -4.19 -11.42 -8.75
C HIS A 56 -3.24 -10.45 -8.01
N PRO A 57 -2.65 -10.87 -6.87
CA PRO A 57 -1.75 -10.06 -6.06
C PRO A 57 -0.67 -9.33 -6.87
N GLU A 58 -0.12 -9.99 -7.89
CA GLU A 58 0.92 -9.47 -8.78
C GLU A 58 0.48 -8.29 -9.66
N LYS A 59 -0.83 -8.12 -9.87
CA LYS A 59 -1.43 -6.99 -10.60
C LYS A 59 -1.79 -5.82 -9.69
N SER A 60 -1.56 -5.95 -8.38
CA SER A 60 -1.80 -4.88 -7.42
C SER A 60 -0.81 -3.73 -7.65
N TYR A 61 -1.32 -2.56 -8.04
CA TYR A 61 -0.47 -1.38 -8.24
C TYR A 61 0.28 -0.97 -6.98
N LEU A 62 -0.24 -1.28 -5.79
CA LEU A 62 0.47 -1.02 -4.54
C LEU A 62 1.82 -1.72 -4.51
N LEU A 63 1.90 -3.01 -4.88
CA LEU A 63 3.17 -3.76 -4.88
C LEU A 63 4.08 -3.25 -6.00
N GLU A 64 3.54 -2.99 -7.19
CA GLU A 64 4.30 -2.45 -8.32
C GLU A 64 5.01 -1.14 -7.93
N ARG A 65 4.30 -0.19 -7.32
CA ARG A 65 4.86 1.12 -6.96
C ARG A 65 5.85 1.08 -5.81
N ILE A 66 5.67 0.15 -4.86
CA ILE A 66 6.64 -0.08 -3.78
C ILE A 66 7.95 -0.60 -4.37
N HIS A 67 7.89 -1.57 -5.28
CA HIS A 67 9.09 -2.13 -5.93
C HIS A 67 9.77 -1.14 -6.89
N ALA A 68 9.01 -0.26 -7.54
CA ALA A 68 9.55 0.78 -8.41
C ALA A 68 10.22 1.94 -7.65
N VAL A 69 9.99 2.07 -6.34
CA VAL A 69 10.54 3.15 -5.50
C VAL A 69 10.19 4.53 -6.04
N GLU A 70 8.93 4.72 -6.41
CA GLU A 70 8.43 5.98 -7.01
C GLU A 70 7.57 6.81 -6.04
N MET A 71 7.40 6.34 -4.80
CA MET A 71 6.54 6.97 -3.81
C MET A 71 7.34 7.62 -2.67
N PRO A 72 7.03 8.87 -2.29
CA PRO A 72 6.13 9.80 -3.00
C PRO A 72 6.75 10.32 -4.31
N PRO A 73 5.94 10.79 -5.27
CA PRO A 73 6.44 11.36 -6.52
C PRO A 73 7.25 12.64 -6.27
N PRO A 74 8.14 13.05 -7.20
CA PRO A 74 9.03 14.21 -7.02
C PRO A 74 8.33 15.52 -6.66
N SER A 75 7.08 15.71 -7.11
CA SER A 75 6.26 16.88 -6.81
C SER A 75 5.73 16.92 -5.37
N ARG A 76 5.76 15.79 -4.67
CA ARG A 76 5.30 15.62 -3.28
C ARG A 76 6.46 15.37 -2.30
N GLY A 77 7.61 14.92 -2.78
CA GLY A 77 8.79 14.70 -1.96
C GLY A 77 9.86 13.89 -2.67
N LYS A 78 10.86 13.43 -1.90
CA LYS A 78 11.83 12.45 -2.38
C LYS A 78 11.26 11.05 -2.18
N PRO A 79 11.44 10.12 -3.14
CA PRO A 79 11.05 8.73 -2.93
C PRO A 79 11.67 8.15 -1.67
N GLN A 80 10.86 7.41 -0.92
CA GLN A 80 11.26 6.79 0.35
C GLN A 80 11.08 5.27 0.22
N PRO A 81 12.16 4.52 -0.06
CA PRO A 81 12.08 3.07 -0.10
C PRO A 81 11.60 2.51 1.23
N LEU A 82 10.70 1.53 1.18
CA LEU A 82 10.27 0.78 2.36
C LEU A 82 11.37 -0.20 2.78
N ALA A 83 11.43 -0.51 4.07
CA ALA A 83 12.28 -1.58 4.56
C ALA A 83 11.78 -2.93 4.05
N ALA A 84 12.69 -3.89 3.82
CA ALA A 84 12.33 -5.22 3.32
C ALA A 84 11.24 -5.92 4.16
N ALA A 85 11.26 -5.71 5.48
CA ALA A 85 10.24 -6.26 6.38
C ALA A 85 8.84 -5.63 6.18
N GLU A 86 8.77 -4.33 5.85
CA GLU A 86 7.49 -3.66 5.55
C GLU A 86 6.94 -4.13 4.20
N ILE A 87 7.82 -4.31 3.21
CA ILE A 87 7.44 -4.87 1.90
C ILE A 87 6.91 -6.29 2.07
N ASP A 88 7.61 -7.14 2.83
CA ASP A 88 7.18 -8.51 3.11
C ASP A 88 5.80 -8.59 3.78
N VAL A 89 5.54 -7.72 4.76
CA VAL A 89 4.22 -7.62 5.40
C VAL A 89 3.12 -7.30 4.40
N LEU A 90 3.35 -6.31 3.51
CA LEU A 90 2.37 -5.92 2.50
C LEU A 90 2.18 -6.99 1.43
N THR A 91 3.26 -7.66 1.00
CA THR A 91 3.19 -8.75 0.04
C THR A 91 2.42 -9.94 0.60
N ARG A 92 2.72 -10.38 1.83
CA ARG A 92 2.01 -11.49 2.47
C ARG A 92 0.57 -11.18 2.85
N TRP A 93 0.23 -9.90 2.98
CA TRP A 93 -1.16 -9.48 3.22
C TRP A 93 -2.02 -9.57 1.95
N ILE A 94 -1.43 -9.28 0.78
CA ILE A 94 -2.16 -9.25 -0.49
C ILE A 94 -2.31 -10.65 -1.09
N GLN A 95 -1.37 -11.57 -0.79
CA GLN A 95 -1.39 -12.98 -1.20
C GLN A 95 -2.27 -13.87 -0.30
#